data_AF-K9FGT8-F1
#
_entry.id   AF-K9FGT8-F1
#
_cell.length_a   1.000
_cell.length_b   1.000
_cell.length_c   1.000
_cell.angle_alpha   90.00
_cell.angle_beta   90.00
_cell.angle_gamma   90.00
#
_symmetry.space_group_name_H-M   'P 1'
#
loop_
_entity.id
_entity.type
_entity.pdbx_description
1 polymer ?
#
loop_
_entity_poly.entity_id
_entity_poly.type
_entity_poly.pdbx_seq_one_letter_code
_entity_poly.pdbx_strand_id
1 'polypeptide(L)'
;MLAEQHPAPQVFLLGQVAGTILFPPWSETFGRKNMYIVSSGLSAICCVIIGLVRSMPVIIFMRITAGLLSAIPYTIIGGSIEDMFNTHARIWTMYYWTVASNIGLILGPIMSSYIVAGLDWRWNFYIFAVIIAAITGGLCFIRESRPSLLLAYEVKRVTDMTTVQTIPPPLNHDRIPDLNTFVKEALFRPAQLFFQEPIIFIIAMMISIAMSIIYIFTEALQPIYESMGFTKTDASLTFIALGLGTCLSTLTRVLDSYIIKHFCKQGRPIKPEHKLIGLGLGGPFLAIGLWWFAWTIPPETQTPWIVPTISLVLVGYALTEMDTVLYGYISDAYLSYSASATAAVAFMRALLSGAFPLFTTQMFDRLGNNVAMSVLAAVATAFCIVPPVFIFYGERIRRASKFARYSWEIQEELGKEKEDW
;
A
#
# COMPACT_ATOMS: atom_id res chain seq x y z
N MET A 1 -12.59 33.85 -9.89
CA MET A 1 -12.27 33.38 -11.26
C MET A 1 -10.77 33.12 -11.41
N LEU A 2 -10.22 32.15 -10.66
CA LEU A 2 -8.96 31.42 -10.92
C LEU A 2 -9.02 30.12 -10.10
N ALA A 3 -10.14 29.40 -10.19
CA ALA A 3 -10.32 28.08 -9.59
C ALA A 3 -10.03 26.95 -10.60
N GLU A 4 -9.39 27.27 -11.72
CA GLU A 4 -9.08 26.33 -12.79
C GLU A 4 -7.57 26.14 -12.89
N GLN A 5 -7.16 24.89 -13.12
CA GLN A 5 -5.84 24.44 -13.63
C GLN A 5 -4.87 23.75 -12.65
N HIS A 6 -5.36 23.02 -11.64
CA HIS A 6 -4.59 21.88 -11.13
C HIS A 6 -5.22 20.57 -11.61
N PRO A 7 -4.50 19.72 -12.36
CA PRO A 7 -5.02 18.42 -12.75
C PRO A 7 -5.18 17.57 -11.51
N ALA A 8 -6.43 17.48 -11.06
CA ALA A 8 -6.81 17.03 -9.74
C ALA A 8 -6.13 15.69 -9.36
N PRO A 9 -5.47 15.57 -8.18
CA PRO A 9 -4.79 14.36 -7.73
C PRO A 9 -5.66 13.10 -7.85
N GLN A 10 -6.97 13.26 -7.66
CA GLN A 10 -7.98 12.21 -7.62
C GLN A 10 -8.13 11.47 -8.97
N VAL A 11 -7.94 12.15 -10.10
CA VAL A 11 -8.07 11.55 -11.45
C VAL A 11 -7.00 10.48 -11.69
N PHE A 12 -5.81 10.66 -11.12
CA PHE A 12 -4.75 9.66 -11.17
C PHE A 12 -5.09 8.43 -10.33
N LEU A 13 -5.66 8.63 -9.14
CA LEU A 13 -6.09 7.54 -8.28
C LEU A 13 -7.22 6.72 -8.91
N LEU A 14 -8.13 7.36 -9.66
CA LEU A 14 -9.14 6.66 -10.46
C LEU A 14 -8.52 5.71 -11.50
N GLY A 15 -7.47 6.15 -12.20
CA GLY A 15 -6.71 5.28 -13.10
C GLY A 15 -6.06 4.11 -12.36
N GLN A 16 -5.48 4.40 -11.18
CA GLN A 16 -4.84 3.38 -10.34
C GLN A 16 -5.84 2.30 -9.88
N VAL A 17 -7.08 2.67 -9.53
CA VAL A 17 -8.16 1.72 -9.19
C VAL A 17 -8.35 0.69 -10.30
N ALA A 18 -8.50 1.13 -11.56
CA ALA A 18 -8.65 0.22 -12.69
C ALA A 18 -7.43 -0.70 -12.86
N GLY A 19 -6.22 -0.16 -12.66
CA GLY A 19 -4.98 -0.92 -12.80
C GLY A 19 -4.81 -1.98 -11.71
N THR A 20 -5.24 -1.70 -10.47
CA THR A 20 -5.12 -2.65 -9.35
C THR A 20 -5.93 -3.93 -9.55
N ILE A 21 -6.97 -3.90 -10.41
CA ILE A 21 -7.76 -5.06 -10.78
C ILE A 21 -7.12 -5.81 -11.95
N LEU A 22 -6.65 -5.08 -12.97
CA LEU A 22 -6.25 -5.67 -14.25
C LEU A 22 -4.87 -6.32 -14.21
N PHE A 23 -3.92 -5.70 -13.52
CA PHE A 23 -2.50 -6.08 -13.63
C PHE A 23 -2.04 -7.25 -12.76
N PRO A 24 -2.60 -7.55 -11.57
CA PRO A 24 -2.15 -8.71 -10.79
C PRO A 24 -2.27 -10.04 -11.55
N PRO A 25 -3.43 -10.41 -12.13
CA PRO A 25 -3.57 -11.68 -12.87
C PRO A 25 -2.75 -11.71 -14.16
N TRP A 26 -2.60 -10.55 -14.81
CA TRP A 26 -1.72 -10.41 -15.97
C TRP A 26 -0.27 -10.73 -15.59
N SER A 27 0.18 -10.26 -14.43
CA SER A 27 1.56 -10.48 -13.94
C SER A 27 1.86 -11.94 -13.60
N GLU A 28 0.86 -12.69 -13.16
CA GLU A 28 0.97 -14.12 -12.86
C GLU A 28 1.12 -14.94 -14.15
N THR A 29 0.46 -14.50 -15.22
CA THR A 29 0.46 -15.22 -16.52
C THR A 29 1.67 -14.87 -17.38
N PHE A 30 1.98 -13.58 -17.51
CA PHE A 30 2.95 -13.08 -18.51
C PHE A 30 4.32 -12.72 -17.90
N GLY A 31 4.51 -12.95 -16.60
CA GLY A 31 5.70 -12.54 -15.87
C GLY A 31 5.67 -11.07 -15.46
N ARG A 32 6.65 -10.67 -14.64
CA ARG A 32 6.62 -9.38 -13.94
C ARG A 32 7.62 -8.39 -14.48
N LYS A 33 8.77 -8.85 -14.98
CA LYS A 33 9.84 -7.96 -15.47
C LYS A 33 9.35 -6.97 -16.52
N ASN A 34 8.71 -7.50 -17.57
CA ASN A 34 8.27 -6.68 -18.70
C ASN A 34 7.20 -5.67 -18.27
N MET A 35 6.34 -6.04 -17.32
CA MET A 35 5.32 -5.12 -16.79
C MET A 35 5.96 -3.94 -16.07
N TYR A 36 6.97 -4.15 -15.23
CA TYR A 36 7.70 -3.05 -14.59
C TYR A 36 8.29 -2.10 -15.62
N ILE A 37 9.04 -2.61 -16.61
CA ILE A 37 9.71 -1.79 -17.63
C ILE A 37 8.70 -1.00 -18.48
N VAL A 38 7.65 -1.66 -18.96
CA VAL A 38 6.62 -1.02 -19.80
C VAL A 38 5.86 0.03 -18.99
N SER A 39 5.51 -0.28 -17.74
CA SER A 39 4.78 0.64 -16.86
C SER A 39 5.56 1.90 -16.57
N SER A 40 6.84 1.79 -16.21
CA SER A 40 7.68 2.92 -15.87
C SER A 40 8.01 3.74 -17.12
N GLY A 41 8.34 3.09 -18.24
CA GLY A 41 8.62 3.76 -19.50
C GLY A 41 7.42 4.57 -20.01
N LEU A 42 6.23 3.98 -20.04
CA LEU A 42 5.02 4.68 -20.45
C LEU A 42 4.60 5.76 -19.45
N SER A 43 4.82 5.56 -18.15
CA SER A 43 4.55 6.59 -17.13
C SER A 43 5.45 7.81 -17.32
N ALA A 44 6.73 7.61 -17.64
CA ALA A 44 7.64 8.72 -17.97
C ALA A 44 7.16 9.50 -19.20
N ILE A 45 6.72 8.80 -20.26
CA ILE A 45 6.14 9.43 -21.45
C ILE A 45 4.88 10.23 -21.09
N CYS A 46 3.97 9.67 -20.29
CA CYS A 46 2.76 10.38 -19.83
C CYS A 46 3.13 11.67 -19.09
N CYS A 47 4.11 11.63 -18.19
CA CYS A 47 4.60 12.81 -17.47
C CYS A 47 5.16 13.88 -18.41
N VAL A 48 5.96 13.50 -19.42
CA VAL A 48 6.46 14.45 -20.42
C VAL A 48 5.32 15.11 -21.19
N ILE A 49 4.31 14.33 -21.62
CA ILE A 49 3.15 14.86 -22.35
C ILE A 49 2.35 15.83 -21.47
N ILE A 50 2.13 15.50 -20.18
CA ILE A 50 1.44 16.39 -19.23
C ILE A 50 2.17 17.72 -19.07
N GLY A 51 3.50 17.71 -18.99
CA GLY A 51 4.30 18.93 -18.91
C GLY A 51 4.21 19.81 -20.16
N LEU A 52 4.16 19.20 -21.35
CA LEU A 52 4.18 19.91 -22.64
C LEU A 52 2.81 20.46 -23.07
N VAL A 53 1.75 19.69 -22.84
CA VAL A 53 0.42 19.98 -23.40
C VAL A 53 -0.32 21.01 -22.55
N ARG A 54 -1.03 21.93 -23.23
CA ARG A 54 -1.88 22.96 -22.59
C ARG A 54 -3.37 22.61 -22.59
N SER A 55 -3.76 21.53 -23.28
CA SER A 55 -5.14 21.06 -23.38
C SER A 55 -5.56 20.25 -22.15
N MET A 56 -6.55 20.75 -21.41
CA MET A 56 -7.04 20.10 -20.17
C MET A 56 -7.54 18.67 -20.38
N PRO A 57 -8.32 18.34 -21.44
CA PRO A 57 -8.73 16.95 -21.71
C PRO A 57 -7.54 16.00 -21.88
N VAL A 58 -6.47 16.44 -22.56
CA VAL A 58 -5.28 15.61 -22.76
C VAL A 58 -4.53 15.39 -21.44
N ILE A 59 -4.41 16.44 -20.61
CA ILE A 59 -3.80 16.31 -19.28
C ILE A 59 -4.59 15.31 -18.43
N ILE A 60 -5.92 15.39 -18.41
CA ILE A 60 -6.79 14.46 -17.68
C ILE A 60 -6.58 13.03 -18.17
N PHE A 61 -6.63 12.80 -19.49
CA PHE A 61 -6.42 11.47 -20.07
C PHE A 61 -5.04 10.88 -19.73
N MET A 62 -3.99 11.69 -19.83
CA MET A 62 -2.62 11.25 -19.48
C MET A 62 -2.47 11.00 -17.98
N ARG A 63 -3.18 11.74 -17.11
CA ARG A 63 -3.21 11.50 -15.66
C ARG A 63 -3.89 10.18 -15.31
N ILE A 64 -5.02 9.86 -15.95
CA ILE A 64 -5.69 8.56 -15.80
C ILE A 64 -4.77 7.43 -16.26
N THR A 65 -4.11 7.63 -17.42
CA THR A 65 -3.22 6.62 -18.00
C THR A 65 -1.98 6.40 -17.13
N ALA A 66 -1.35 7.47 -16.63
CA ALA A 66 -0.25 7.37 -15.66
C ALA A 66 -0.69 6.68 -14.36
N GLY A 67 -1.91 6.99 -13.89
CA GLY A 67 -2.52 6.34 -12.75
C GLY A 67 -2.68 4.83 -12.95
N LEU A 68 -3.23 4.42 -14.10
CA LEU A 68 -3.35 3.03 -14.50
C LEU A 68 -1.99 2.32 -14.43
N LEU A 69 -0.96 2.89 -15.07
CA LEU A 69 0.38 2.32 -15.10
C LEU A 69 1.04 2.26 -13.71
N SER A 70 0.75 3.23 -12.82
CA SER A 70 1.28 3.24 -11.46
C SER A 70 0.78 2.10 -10.57
N ALA A 71 -0.34 1.47 -10.95
CA ALA A 71 -0.86 0.31 -10.22
C ALA A 71 0.07 -0.91 -10.34
N ILE A 72 0.84 -1.03 -11.42
CA ILE A 72 1.76 -2.15 -11.67
C ILE A 72 2.79 -2.29 -10.55
N PRO A 73 3.67 -1.29 -10.31
CA PRO A 73 4.65 -1.41 -9.24
C PRO A 73 4.02 -1.46 -7.85
N TYR A 74 2.80 -0.96 -7.71
CA TYR A 74 2.08 -0.99 -6.45
C TYR A 74 1.54 -2.39 -6.09
N THR A 75 0.92 -3.11 -7.03
CA THR A 75 0.30 -4.41 -6.74
C THR A 75 1.22 -5.59 -6.98
N ILE A 76 2.12 -5.51 -7.96
CA ILE A 76 2.92 -6.66 -8.41
C ILE A 76 4.11 -6.91 -7.48
N ILE A 77 4.58 -5.87 -6.77
CA ILE A 77 5.73 -5.97 -5.87
C ILE A 77 5.49 -6.94 -4.72
N GLY A 78 4.25 -7.02 -4.21
CA GLY A 78 3.86 -7.99 -3.19
C GLY A 78 4.14 -9.43 -3.64
N GLY A 79 3.67 -9.76 -4.85
CA GLY A 79 3.94 -11.06 -5.46
C GLY A 79 5.44 -11.26 -5.77
N SER A 80 6.13 -10.23 -6.26
CA SER A 80 7.59 -10.30 -6.53
C SER A 80 8.38 -10.65 -5.29
N ILE A 81 8.05 -10.06 -4.14
CA ILE A 81 8.70 -10.36 -2.87
C ILE A 81 8.40 -11.80 -2.44
N GLU A 82 7.16 -12.26 -2.59
CA GLU A 82 6.75 -13.63 -2.25
C GLU A 82 7.50 -14.68 -3.07
N ASP A 83 7.70 -14.43 -4.36
CA ASP A 83 8.37 -15.37 -5.26
C ASP A 83 9.91 -15.40 -5.08
N MET A 84 10.50 -14.34 -4.52
CA MET A 84 11.97 -14.21 -4.36
C MET A 84 12.49 -14.52 -2.95
N PHE A 85 11.69 -14.32 -1.91
CA PHE A 85 12.16 -14.34 -0.52
C PHE A 85 11.43 -15.35 0.36
N ASN A 86 12.22 -16.10 1.14
CA ASN A 86 11.72 -16.98 2.20
C ASN A 86 10.97 -16.19 3.29
N THR A 87 10.09 -16.86 4.03
CA THR A 87 9.18 -16.27 5.05
C THR A 87 9.84 -15.28 6.01
N HIS A 88 11.07 -15.57 6.50
CA HIS A 88 11.78 -14.67 7.42
C HIS A 88 12.31 -13.40 6.73
N ALA A 89 12.88 -13.53 5.52
CA ALA A 89 13.38 -12.40 4.76
C ALA A 89 12.21 -11.54 4.23
N ARG A 90 11.10 -12.18 3.86
CA ARG A 90 9.86 -11.54 3.40
C ARG A 90 9.35 -10.47 4.36
N ILE A 91 9.41 -10.71 5.67
CA ILE A 91 8.96 -9.75 6.70
C ILE A 91 9.74 -8.43 6.60
N TRP A 92 11.06 -8.51 6.48
CA TRP A 92 11.92 -7.33 6.37
C TRP A 92 11.79 -6.65 5.01
N THR A 93 11.71 -7.42 3.92
CA THR A 93 11.57 -6.86 2.58
C THR A 93 10.23 -6.12 2.43
N MET A 94 9.12 -6.69 2.90
CA MET A 94 7.81 -6.01 2.93
C MET A 94 7.82 -4.75 3.79
N TYR A 95 8.50 -4.80 4.94
CA TYR A 95 8.67 -3.64 5.80
C TYR A 95 9.42 -2.51 5.10
N TYR A 96 10.59 -2.78 4.52
CA TYR A 96 11.36 -1.77 3.79
C TYR A 96 10.58 -1.19 2.61
N TRP A 97 9.82 -2.01 1.91
CA TRP A 97 8.93 -1.55 0.85
C TRP A 97 7.85 -0.59 1.38
N THR A 98 7.21 -0.92 2.50
CA THR A 98 6.16 -0.10 3.12
C THR A 98 6.72 1.24 3.58
N VAL A 99 7.87 1.22 4.26
CA VAL A 99 8.58 2.44 4.70
C VAL A 99 8.98 3.30 3.51
N ALA A 100 9.59 2.72 2.47
CA ALA A 100 9.97 3.47 1.27
C ALA A 100 8.75 4.09 0.57
N SER A 101 7.64 3.37 0.51
CA SER A 101 6.38 3.85 -0.08
C SER A 101 5.79 5.03 0.71
N ASN A 102 5.77 4.92 2.05
CA ASN A 102 5.27 6.00 2.92
C ASN A 102 6.18 7.22 2.89
N ILE A 103 7.51 7.05 2.92
CA ILE A 103 8.46 8.16 2.75
C ILE A 103 8.24 8.85 1.40
N GLY A 104 8.00 8.10 0.32
CA GLY A 104 7.67 8.68 -0.98
C GLY A 104 6.41 9.55 -0.94
N LEU A 105 5.36 9.09 -0.26
CA LEU A 105 4.10 9.84 -0.08
C LEU A 105 4.29 11.11 0.76
N ILE A 106 5.18 11.08 1.75
CA ILE A 106 5.54 12.21 2.62
C ILE A 106 6.40 13.24 1.87
N LEU A 107 7.38 12.78 1.09
CA LEU A 107 8.28 13.67 0.32
C LEU A 107 7.58 14.31 -0.87
N GLY A 108 6.53 13.70 -1.41
CA GLY A 108 5.78 14.21 -2.56
C GLY A 108 5.29 15.66 -2.39
N PRO A 109 4.47 15.96 -1.36
CA PRO A 109 4.01 17.32 -1.08
C PRO A 109 5.14 18.32 -0.80
N ILE A 110 6.20 17.88 -0.13
CA ILE A 110 7.38 18.72 0.17
C ILE A 110 8.04 19.12 -1.15
N MET A 111 8.48 18.14 -1.96
CA MET A 111 9.13 18.41 -3.23
C MET A 111 8.25 19.25 -4.15
N SER A 112 6.95 18.92 -4.24
CA SER A 112 5.99 19.68 -5.05
C SER A 112 5.87 21.13 -4.60
N SER A 113 5.82 21.40 -3.29
CA SER A 113 5.72 22.77 -2.76
C SER A 113 6.93 23.62 -3.15
N TYR A 114 8.15 23.09 -2.96
CA TYR A 114 9.39 23.80 -3.31
C TYR A 114 9.57 23.98 -4.83
N ILE A 115 9.22 22.98 -5.64
CA ILE A 115 9.29 23.08 -7.10
C ILE A 115 8.31 24.13 -7.62
N VAL A 116 7.06 24.14 -7.12
CA VAL A 116 6.05 25.13 -7.53
C VAL A 116 6.42 26.53 -7.06
N ALA A 117 7.06 26.68 -5.90
CA ALA A 117 7.49 27.98 -5.40
C ALA A 117 8.66 28.58 -6.20
N GLY A 118 9.61 27.76 -6.66
CA GLY A 118 10.79 28.22 -7.40
C GLY A 118 10.65 28.20 -8.93
N LEU A 119 9.76 27.37 -9.46
CA LEU A 119 9.55 27.15 -10.89
C LEU A 119 8.05 27.23 -11.24
N ASP A 120 7.56 26.29 -12.05
CA ASP A 120 6.15 26.14 -12.44
C ASP A 120 5.70 24.71 -12.10
N TRP A 121 4.41 24.50 -11.90
CA TRP A 121 3.85 23.18 -11.58
C TRP A 121 4.16 22.12 -12.63
N ARG A 122 4.40 22.51 -13.89
CA ARG A 122 4.83 21.60 -14.96
C ARG A 122 6.17 20.93 -14.67
N TRP A 123 7.06 21.60 -13.95
CA TRP A 123 8.37 21.06 -13.59
C TRP A 123 8.29 19.86 -12.67
N ASN A 124 7.22 19.71 -11.88
CA ASN A 124 6.97 18.46 -11.17
C ASN A 124 6.99 17.28 -12.16
N PHE A 125 6.20 17.37 -13.24
CA PHE A 125 6.09 16.29 -14.22
C PHE A 125 7.40 16.03 -14.98
N TYR A 126 8.16 17.07 -15.31
CA TYR A 126 9.47 16.89 -15.96
C TYR A 126 10.48 16.20 -15.05
N ILE A 127 10.58 16.62 -13.79
CA ILE A 127 11.48 16.01 -12.82
C ILE A 127 11.09 14.53 -12.59
N PHE A 128 9.81 14.25 -12.38
CA PHE A 128 9.32 12.88 -12.26
C PHE A 128 9.57 12.04 -13.52
N ALA A 129 9.44 12.61 -14.72
CA ALA A 129 9.74 11.91 -15.96
C ALA A 129 11.21 11.48 -16.04
N VAL A 130 12.15 12.35 -15.68
CA VAL A 130 13.59 12.04 -15.66
C VAL A 130 13.89 10.92 -14.66
N ILE A 131 13.33 11.01 -13.44
CA ILE A 131 13.53 10.00 -12.40
C ILE A 131 12.99 8.64 -12.85
N ILE A 132 11.75 8.59 -13.36
CA ILE A 132 11.12 7.34 -13.80
C ILE A 132 11.83 6.78 -15.04
N ALA A 133 12.32 7.62 -15.95
CA ALA A 133 13.11 7.17 -17.09
C ALA A 133 14.44 6.51 -16.65
N ALA A 134 15.13 7.10 -15.67
CA ALA A 134 16.34 6.52 -15.09
C ALA A 134 16.04 5.17 -14.40
N ILE A 135 14.95 5.09 -13.63
CA ILE A 135 14.49 3.83 -13.03
C ILE A 135 14.17 2.79 -14.10
N THR A 136 13.51 3.18 -15.19
CA THR A 136 13.21 2.30 -16.34
C THR A 136 14.49 1.71 -16.93
N GLY A 137 15.52 2.55 -17.12
CA GLY A 137 16.84 2.08 -17.56
C GLY A 137 17.47 1.07 -16.60
N GLY A 138 17.35 1.28 -15.28
CA GLY A 138 17.77 0.33 -14.26
C GLY A 138 16.98 -0.99 -14.31
N LEU A 139 15.66 -0.92 -14.52
CA LEU A 139 14.78 -2.08 -14.59
C LEU A 139 15.10 -2.98 -15.79
N CYS A 140 15.73 -2.48 -16.86
CA CYS A 140 16.17 -3.32 -17.98
C CYS A 140 17.15 -4.43 -17.54
N PHE A 141 17.96 -4.18 -16.50
CA PHE A 141 18.97 -5.10 -15.99
C PHE A 141 18.44 -6.17 -15.03
N ILE A 142 17.19 -6.05 -14.57
CA ILE A 142 16.61 -7.05 -13.65
C ILE A 142 16.31 -8.36 -14.39
N ARG A 143 16.24 -9.46 -13.64
CA ARG A 143 15.81 -10.77 -14.15
C ARG A 143 14.35 -11.02 -13.81
N GLU A 144 13.74 -11.97 -14.50
CA GLU A 144 12.38 -12.39 -14.18
C GLU A 144 12.32 -13.00 -12.77
N SER A 145 11.28 -12.65 -12.02
CA SER A 145 11.05 -13.11 -10.65
C SER A 145 10.12 -14.32 -10.55
N ARG A 146 9.29 -14.57 -11.58
CA ARG A 146 8.23 -15.60 -11.54
C ARG A 146 8.82 -17.03 -11.65
N PRO A 147 8.68 -17.89 -10.62
CA PRO A 147 9.29 -19.23 -10.63
C PRO A 147 8.70 -20.15 -11.71
N SER A 148 7.39 -20.08 -11.96
CA SER A 148 6.71 -20.89 -12.99
C SER A 148 7.20 -20.58 -14.40
N LEU A 149 7.47 -19.30 -14.71
CA LEU A 149 8.02 -18.88 -15.99
C LEU A 149 9.49 -19.31 -16.15
N LEU A 150 10.30 -19.15 -15.09
CA LEU A 150 11.69 -19.59 -15.07
C LEU A 150 11.79 -21.11 -15.23
N LEU A 151 10.93 -21.87 -14.56
CA LEU A 151 10.87 -23.32 -14.70
C LEU A 151 10.49 -23.73 -16.12
N ALA A 152 9.50 -23.06 -16.74
CA ALA A 152 9.12 -23.33 -18.12
C ALA A 152 10.27 -23.05 -19.10
N TYR A 153 11.05 -21.98 -18.88
CA TYR A 153 12.23 -21.67 -19.67
C TYR A 153 13.33 -22.72 -19.50
N GLU A 154 13.60 -23.15 -18.27
CA GLU A 154 14.60 -24.17 -17.96
C GLU A 154 14.23 -25.55 -18.51
N VAL A 155 12.96 -25.95 -18.35
CA VAL A 155 12.44 -27.19 -18.96
C VAL A 155 12.61 -27.14 -20.47
N LYS A 156 12.24 -26.03 -21.13
CA LYS A 156 12.44 -25.86 -22.57
C LYS A 156 13.91 -25.96 -22.95
N ARG A 157 14.81 -25.31 -22.21
CA ARG A 157 16.26 -25.35 -22.44
C ARG A 157 16.81 -26.78 -22.36
N VAL A 158 16.38 -27.56 -21.36
CA VAL A 158 16.79 -28.96 -21.20
C VAL A 158 16.20 -29.83 -22.31
N THR A 159 14.94 -29.63 -22.69
CA THR A 159 14.31 -30.32 -23.82
C THR A 159 15.05 -30.07 -25.12
N ASP A 160 15.44 -28.82 -25.39
CA ASP A 160 16.18 -28.46 -26.61
C ASP A 160 17.60 -29.09 -26.64
N MET A 161 18.19 -29.36 -25.47
CA MET A 161 19.52 -29.99 -25.34
C MET A 161 19.49 -31.53 -25.35
N THR A 162 18.31 -32.15 -25.18
CA THR A 162 18.20 -33.60 -24.98
C THR A 162 17.34 -34.24 -26.07
N THR A 163 17.71 -35.41 -26.58
CA THR A 163 16.92 -36.14 -27.61
C THR A 163 15.64 -36.79 -27.07
N VAL A 164 15.34 -36.63 -25.78
CA VAL A 164 14.20 -37.23 -25.09
C VAL A 164 12.95 -36.39 -25.34
N GLN A 165 12.04 -36.88 -26.19
CA GLN A 165 10.80 -36.21 -26.59
C GLN A 165 9.70 -36.21 -25.52
N THR A 166 9.93 -36.84 -24.36
CA THR A 166 8.91 -37.09 -23.33
C THR A 166 9.25 -36.44 -21.99
N ILE A 167 9.71 -35.19 -22.00
CA ILE A 167 9.67 -34.38 -20.78
C ILE A 167 8.20 -33.93 -20.62
N PRO A 168 7.51 -34.32 -19.52
CA PRO A 168 6.16 -33.85 -19.27
C PRO A 168 6.17 -32.32 -19.31
N PRO A 169 5.14 -31.67 -19.87
CA PRO A 169 5.04 -30.22 -19.79
C PRO A 169 5.21 -29.80 -18.33
N PRO A 170 5.91 -28.68 -18.05
CA PRO A 170 6.07 -28.22 -16.68
C PRO A 170 4.70 -28.23 -16.01
N LEU A 171 4.62 -28.70 -14.77
CA LEU A 171 3.39 -28.71 -13.99
C LEU A 171 3.03 -27.26 -13.62
N ASN A 172 2.73 -26.46 -14.64
CA ASN A 172 2.29 -25.08 -14.52
C ASN A 172 0.80 -25.12 -14.24
N HIS A 173 0.45 -24.93 -12.96
CA HIS A 173 -0.91 -24.53 -12.58
C HIS A 173 -1.27 -23.16 -13.18
N ASP A 174 -0.26 -22.33 -13.48
CA ASP A 174 -0.39 -21.04 -14.18
C ASP A 174 -0.58 -21.27 -15.69
N ARG A 175 -1.77 -21.73 -16.11
CA ARG A 175 -2.17 -21.65 -17.52
C ARG A 175 -2.58 -20.23 -17.86
N ILE A 176 -2.44 -19.83 -19.13
CA ILE A 176 -3.09 -18.62 -19.63
C ILE A 176 -4.59 -18.79 -19.34
N PRO A 177 -5.17 -17.98 -18.44
CA PRO A 177 -6.55 -18.16 -18.07
C PRO A 177 -7.43 -17.84 -19.28
N ASP A 178 -8.42 -18.68 -19.56
CA ASP A 178 -9.53 -18.32 -20.46
C ASP A 178 -10.11 -16.98 -20.01
N LEU A 179 -10.64 -16.17 -20.94
CA LEU A 179 -11.14 -14.83 -20.64
C LEU A 179 -12.20 -14.84 -19.51
N ASN A 180 -13.01 -15.91 -19.43
CA ASN A 180 -13.93 -16.15 -18.32
C ASN A 180 -13.24 -16.48 -16.99
N THR A 181 -12.17 -17.27 -17.02
CA THR A 181 -11.34 -17.58 -15.85
C THR A 181 -10.63 -16.32 -15.37
N PHE A 182 -10.07 -15.52 -16.29
CA PHE A 182 -9.46 -14.24 -15.99
C PHE A 182 -10.44 -13.31 -15.29
N VAL A 183 -11.63 -13.09 -15.85
CA VAL A 183 -12.65 -12.23 -15.21
C VAL A 183 -13.05 -12.76 -13.83
N LYS A 184 -13.21 -14.08 -13.68
CA LYS A 184 -13.58 -14.71 -12.41
C LYS A 184 -12.49 -14.52 -11.34
N GLU A 185 -11.22 -14.68 -11.70
CA GLU A 185 -10.10 -14.59 -10.77
C GLU A 185 -9.65 -13.14 -10.50
N ALA A 186 -9.73 -12.27 -11.51
CA ALA A 186 -9.35 -10.87 -11.43
C ALA A 186 -10.39 -9.99 -10.71
N LEU A 187 -11.67 -10.24 -10.97
CA LEU A 187 -12.75 -9.33 -10.56
C LEU A 187 -13.66 -9.97 -9.51
N PHE A 188 -14.15 -11.18 -9.76
CA PHE A 188 -15.13 -11.80 -8.86
C PHE A 188 -14.50 -12.33 -7.57
N ARG A 189 -13.32 -12.93 -7.62
CA ARG A 189 -12.68 -13.51 -6.43
C ARG A 189 -12.28 -12.45 -5.38
N PRO A 190 -11.62 -11.33 -5.72
CA PRO A 190 -11.35 -10.26 -4.75
C PRO A 190 -12.63 -9.65 -4.17
N ALA A 191 -13.65 -9.42 -5.01
CA ALA A 191 -14.95 -8.92 -4.54
C ALA A 191 -15.64 -9.91 -3.59
N GLN A 192 -15.60 -11.21 -3.93
CA GLN A 192 -16.16 -12.26 -3.10
C GLN A 192 -15.47 -12.32 -1.74
N LEU A 193 -14.14 -12.31 -1.72
CA LEU A 193 -13.35 -12.26 -0.49
C LEU A 193 -13.70 -11.02 0.33
N PHE A 194 -13.78 -9.84 -0.29
CA PHE A 194 -14.13 -8.61 0.42
C PHE A 194 -15.51 -8.65 1.10
N PHE A 195 -16.55 -9.16 0.43
CA PHE A 195 -17.90 -9.18 0.99
C PHE A 195 -18.21 -10.41 1.86
N GLN A 196 -17.52 -11.53 1.67
CA GLN A 196 -17.80 -12.77 2.40
C GLN A 196 -16.86 -12.99 3.59
N GLU A 197 -15.65 -12.43 3.58
CA GLU A 197 -14.66 -12.63 4.62
C GLU A 197 -14.56 -11.40 5.54
N PRO A 198 -15.07 -11.46 6.78
CA PRO A 198 -15.10 -10.30 7.67
C PRO A 198 -13.70 -9.79 8.04
N ILE A 199 -12.70 -10.69 8.09
CA ILE A 199 -11.31 -10.32 8.33
C ILE A 199 -10.80 -9.42 7.20
N ILE A 200 -11.00 -9.83 5.94
CA ILE A 200 -10.54 -9.07 4.78
C ILE A 200 -11.26 -7.72 4.71
N PHE A 201 -12.57 -7.69 4.97
CA PHE A 201 -13.34 -6.45 5.03
C PHE A 201 -12.78 -5.46 6.05
N ILE A 202 -12.60 -5.89 7.31
CA ILE A 202 -12.09 -5.03 8.38
C ILE A 202 -10.69 -4.51 8.04
N ILE A 203 -9.79 -5.40 7.58
CA ILE A 203 -8.43 -5.04 7.22
C ILE A 203 -8.40 -4.05 6.05
N ALA A 204 -9.16 -4.33 5.00
CA ALA A 204 -9.27 -3.46 3.84
C ALA A 204 -9.76 -2.06 4.25
N MET A 205 -10.78 -1.98 5.10
CA MET A 205 -11.29 -0.69 5.60
C MET A 205 -10.24 0.04 6.45
N MET A 206 -9.54 -0.64 7.35
CA MET A 206 -8.50 -0.02 8.19
C MET A 206 -7.35 0.55 7.35
N ILE A 207 -6.77 -0.26 6.47
CA ILE A 207 -5.67 0.15 5.58
C ILE A 207 -6.13 1.31 4.68
N SER A 208 -7.32 1.21 4.10
CA SER A 208 -7.83 2.21 3.16
C SER A 208 -8.11 3.55 3.83
N ILE A 209 -8.68 3.54 5.03
CA ILE A 209 -8.94 4.76 5.81
C ILE A 209 -7.63 5.36 6.32
N ALA A 210 -6.71 4.54 6.86
CA ALA A 210 -5.38 4.98 7.27
C ALA A 210 -4.69 5.74 6.13
N MET A 211 -4.76 5.21 4.91
CA MET A 211 -4.18 5.88 3.75
C MET A 211 -4.92 7.12 3.31
N SER A 212 -6.24 7.08 3.35
CA SER A 212 -7.07 8.25 3.05
C SER A 212 -6.75 9.41 3.99
N ILE A 213 -6.39 9.14 5.26
CA ILE A 213 -5.93 10.17 6.21
C ILE A 213 -4.66 10.87 5.73
N ILE A 214 -3.70 10.15 5.12
CA ILE A 214 -2.49 10.80 4.56
C ILE A 214 -2.87 11.74 3.42
N TYR A 215 -3.77 11.32 2.53
CA TYR A 215 -4.27 12.18 1.44
C TYR A 215 -5.15 13.33 1.94
N ILE A 216 -5.87 13.17 3.05
CA ILE A 216 -6.53 14.31 3.71
C ILE A 216 -5.47 15.30 4.20
N PHE A 217 -4.39 14.81 4.81
CA PHE A 217 -3.30 15.69 5.26
C PHE A 217 -2.63 16.44 4.11
N THR A 218 -2.52 15.86 2.90
CA THR A 218 -2.00 16.59 1.72
C THR A 218 -2.80 17.84 1.38
N GLU A 219 -4.10 17.85 1.65
CA GLU A 219 -4.97 19.00 1.41
C GLU A 219 -5.12 19.89 2.67
N ALA A 220 -5.06 19.30 3.87
CA ALA A 220 -5.38 20.00 5.12
C ALA A 220 -4.18 20.62 5.83
N LEU A 221 -2.99 20.00 5.81
CA LEU A 221 -1.86 20.47 6.61
C LEU A 221 -1.38 21.86 6.19
N GLN A 222 -1.18 22.10 4.89
CA GLN A 222 -0.68 23.39 4.43
C GLN A 222 -1.60 24.56 4.86
N PRO A 223 -2.91 24.54 4.59
CA PRO A 223 -3.82 25.59 5.06
C PRO A 223 -3.83 25.80 6.58
N ILE A 224 -3.75 24.72 7.36
CA ILE A 224 -3.73 24.82 8.83
C ILE A 224 -2.49 25.57 9.30
N TYR A 225 -1.30 25.24 8.79
CA TYR A 225 -0.06 25.90 9.20
C TYR A 225 0.11 27.30 8.58
N GLU A 226 -0.44 27.54 7.38
CA GLU A 226 -0.55 28.90 6.81
C GLU A 226 -1.37 29.82 7.73
N SER A 227 -2.45 29.31 8.35
CA SER A 227 -3.22 30.08 9.35
C SER A 227 -2.43 30.40 10.62
N MET A 228 -1.33 29.69 10.89
CA MET A 228 -0.38 29.97 11.97
C MET A 228 0.76 30.93 11.54
N GLY A 229 0.72 31.45 10.31
CA GLY A 229 1.72 32.39 9.78
C GLY A 229 2.87 31.77 8.99
N PHE A 230 2.79 30.48 8.63
CA PHE A 230 3.80 29.82 7.81
C PHE A 230 3.64 30.18 6.33
N THR A 231 4.74 30.19 5.58
CA THR A 231 4.69 30.20 4.12
C THR A 231 4.27 28.82 3.61
N LYS A 232 3.78 28.71 2.36
CA LYS A 232 3.40 27.42 1.74
C LYS A 232 4.52 26.39 1.75
N THR A 233 5.76 26.85 1.56
CA THR A 233 6.97 26.01 1.59
C THR A 233 7.25 25.52 3.00
N ASP A 234 7.20 26.41 4.00
CA ASP A 234 7.49 26.04 5.39
C ASP A 234 6.39 25.12 5.95
N ALA A 235 5.13 25.38 5.62
CA ALA A 235 4.00 24.55 6.01
C ALA A 235 4.13 23.12 5.48
N SER A 236 4.72 22.95 4.28
CA SER A 236 4.97 21.61 3.72
C SER A 236 6.01 20.80 4.51
N LEU A 237 6.93 21.44 5.25
CA LEU A 237 7.93 20.72 6.05
C LEU A 237 7.32 19.93 7.22
N THR A 238 6.07 20.20 7.59
CA THR A 238 5.35 19.47 8.64
C THR A 238 5.17 17.99 8.30
N PHE A 239 5.16 17.63 7.02
CA PHE A 239 5.16 16.24 6.56
C PHE A 239 6.38 15.45 7.03
N ILE A 240 7.52 16.10 7.32
CA ILE A 240 8.71 15.44 7.88
C ILE A 240 8.38 14.76 9.21
N ALA A 241 7.48 15.32 10.02
CA ALA A 241 7.05 14.69 11.27
C ALA A 241 6.38 13.32 11.04
N LEU A 242 5.53 13.18 10.01
CA LEU A 242 4.97 11.89 9.60
C LEU A 242 6.10 10.92 9.17
N GLY A 243 7.12 11.43 8.48
CA GLY A 243 8.30 10.65 8.08
C GLY A 243 9.13 10.17 9.26
N LEU A 244 9.34 10.99 10.28
CA LEU A 244 9.99 10.57 11.52
C LEU A 244 9.21 9.45 12.20
N GLY A 245 7.88 9.56 12.26
CA GLY A 245 7.00 8.49 12.74
C GLY A 245 7.17 7.19 11.96
N THR A 246 7.19 7.29 10.64
CA THR A 246 7.43 6.16 9.73
C THR A 246 8.75 5.45 10.06
N CYS A 247 9.84 6.19 10.31
CA CYS A 247 11.13 5.59 10.68
C CYS A 247 11.11 4.88 12.05
N LEU A 248 10.35 5.42 13.02
CA LEU A 248 10.22 4.83 14.36
C LEU A 248 9.56 3.45 14.36
N SER A 249 8.80 3.10 13.32
CA SER A 249 8.24 1.75 13.11
C SER A 249 9.33 0.65 12.98
N THR A 250 10.59 1.03 12.80
CA THR A 250 11.71 0.07 12.81
C THR A 250 11.84 -0.61 14.18
N LEU A 251 11.55 0.12 15.26
CA LEU A 251 11.67 -0.40 16.63
C LEU A 251 10.70 -1.56 16.88
N THR A 252 9.45 -1.43 16.42
CA THR A 252 8.45 -2.50 16.44
C THR A 252 8.83 -3.67 15.56
N ARG A 253 9.40 -3.41 14.38
CA ARG A 253 9.87 -4.49 13.49
C ARG A 253 11.02 -5.31 14.08
N VAL A 254 11.92 -4.66 14.83
CA VAL A 254 12.97 -5.34 15.60
C VAL A 254 12.37 -6.20 16.71
N LEU A 255 11.38 -5.68 17.43
CA LEU A 255 10.66 -6.42 18.47
C LEU A 255 9.95 -7.65 17.91
N ASP A 256 9.20 -7.51 16.82
CA ASP A 256 8.55 -8.63 16.11
C ASP A 256 9.56 -9.71 15.73
N SER A 257 10.71 -9.30 15.19
CA SER A 257 11.77 -10.22 14.79
C SER A 257 12.38 -10.97 15.97
N TYR A 258 12.52 -10.30 17.12
CA TYR A 258 12.98 -10.93 18.36
C TYR A 258 11.97 -11.97 18.86
N ILE A 259 10.69 -11.61 18.89
CA ILE A 259 9.59 -12.49 19.34
C ILE A 259 9.49 -13.74 18.44
N ILE A 260 9.52 -13.55 17.12
CA ILE A 260 9.47 -14.67 16.16
C ILE A 260 10.68 -15.59 16.35
N LYS A 261 11.89 -15.04 16.48
CA LYS A 261 13.10 -15.85 16.74
C LYS A 261 12.98 -16.63 18.05
N HIS A 262 12.38 -16.05 19.07
CA HIS A 262 12.15 -16.72 20.35
C HIS A 262 11.18 -17.90 20.21
N PHE A 263 10.06 -17.72 19.50
CA PHE A 263 9.12 -18.81 19.22
C PHE A 263 9.75 -19.93 18.40
N CYS A 264 10.53 -19.60 17.37
CA CYS A 264 11.27 -20.60 16.58
C CYS A 264 12.22 -21.43 17.45
N LYS A 265 12.94 -20.79 18.38
CA LYS A 265 13.85 -21.50 19.30
C LYS A 265 13.11 -22.45 20.24
N GLN A 266 11.85 -22.20 20.53
CA GLN A 266 11.00 -23.04 21.36
C GLN A 266 10.23 -24.12 20.56
N GLY A 267 10.49 -24.24 19.25
CA GLY A 267 9.78 -25.20 18.38
C GLY A 267 8.30 -24.87 18.16
N ARG A 268 7.79 -23.72 18.63
CA ARG A 268 6.37 -23.38 18.55
C ARG A 268 5.99 -22.93 17.14
N PRO A 269 4.83 -23.37 16.59
CA PRO A 269 4.36 -22.90 15.31
C PRO A 269 4.05 -21.40 15.36
N ILE A 270 4.50 -20.65 14.35
CA ILE A 270 4.26 -19.20 14.27
C ILE A 270 2.85 -18.98 13.75
N LYS A 271 1.99 -18.45 14.62
CA LYS A 271 0.65 -18.00 14.23
C LYS A 271 0.68 -16.58 13.66
N PRO A 272 -0.12 -16.26 12.62
CA PRO A 272 -0.26 -14.89 12.10
C PRO A 272 -0.61 -13.87 13.18
N GLU A 273 -1.39 -14.26 14.20
CA GLU A 273 -1.85 -13.41 15.30
C GLU A 273 -0.69 -12.90 16.17
N HIS A 274 0.43 -13.62 16.24
CA HIS A 274 1.61 -13.18 16.99
C HIS A 274 2.29 -11.95 16.36
N LYS A 275 1.97 -11.63 15.10
CA LYS A 275 2.50 -10.47 14.37
C LYS A 275 1.65 -9.22 14.53
N LEU A 276 0.53 -9.29 15.26
CA LEU A 276 -0.42 -8.17 15.44
C LEU A 276 -0.01 -7.19 16.56
N ILE A 277 1.16 -7.36 17.17
CA ILE A 277 1.66 -6.49 18.25
C ILE A 277 1.81 -5.05 17.76
N GLY A 278 2.36 -4.87 16.56
CA GLY A 278 2.47 -3.55 15.93
C GLY A 278 1.11 -2.87 15.74
N LEU A 279 0.07 -3.63 15.37
CA LEU A 279 -1.30 -3.12 15.27
C LEU A 279 -1.87 -2.72 16.64
N GLY A 280 -1.57 -3.49 17.69
CA GLY A 280 -1.95 -3.18 19.07
C GLY A 280 -1.39 -1.85 19.58
N LEU A 281 -0.23 -1.42 19.08
CA LEU A 281 0.34 -0.10 19.35
C LEU A 281 -0.14 0.96 18.36
N GLY A 282 -0.26 0.60 17.08
CA GLY A 282 -0.64 1.50 15.99
C GLY A 282 -2.05 2.08 16.17
N GLY A 283 -3.04 1.27 16.55
CA GLY A 283 -4.41 1.75 16.79
C GLY A 283 -4.47 2.90 17.81
N PRO A 284 -4.00 2.69 19.05
CA PRO A 284 -3.95 3.73 20.07
C PRO A 284 -3.12 4.95 19.67
N PHE A 285 -1.95 4.76 19.03
CA PHE A 285 -1.12 5.89 18.62
C PHE A 285 -1.77 6.72 17.50
N LEU A 286 -2.52 6.09 16.58
CA LEU A 286 -3.30 6.84 15.59
C LEU A 286 -4.38 7.68 16.26
N ALA A 287 -5.15 7.08 17.18
CA ALA A 287 -6.21 7.78 17.90
C ALA A 287 -5.65 8.94 18.74
N ILE A 288 -4.61 8.69 19.54
CA ILE A 288 -3.95 9.72 20.36
C ILE A 288 -3.37 10.82 19.47
N GLY A 289 -2.65 10.47 18.40
CA GLY A 289 -2.06 11.43 17.47
C GLY A 289 -3.10 12.33 16.82
N LEU A 290 -4.22 11.76 16.34
CA LEU A 290 -5.29 12.53 15.70
C LEU A 290 -6.09 13.38 16.70
N TRP A 291 -6.40 12.87 17.90
CA TRP A 291 -7.06 13.67 18.93
C TRP A 291 -6.17 14.82 19.41
N TRP A 292 -4.89 14.55 19.62
CA TRP A 292 -3.91 15.59 19.96
C TRP A 292 -3.88 16.65 18.85
N PHE A 293 -3.69 16.25 17.59
CA PHE A 293 -3.68 17.19 16.47
C PHE A 293 -4.98 18.01 16.40
N ALA A 294 -6.14 17.36 16.47
CA ALA A 294 -7.46 17.98 16.36
C ALA A 294 -7.68 19.10 17.39
N TRP A 295 -7.13 18.98 18.59
CA TRP A 295 -7.33 19.95 19.69
C TRP A 295 -6.09 20.80 19.99
N THR A 296 -5.12 20.84 19.09
CA THR A 296 -3.96 21.73 19.19
C THR A 296 -3.79 22.65 17.98
N ILE A 297 -4.62 22.47 16.94
CA ILE A 297 -4.71 23.32 15.76
C ILE A 297 -5.74 24.46 15.95
N PRO A 298 -5.60 25.58 15.21
CA PRO A 298 -6.59 26.66 15.17
C PRO A 298 -7.85 26.22 14.40
N PRO A 299 -9.00 26.89 14.63
CA PRO A 299 -9.19 28.11 15.44
C PRO A 299 -9.43 27.91 16.95
N GLU A 300 -9.87 26.73 17.40
CA GLU A 300 -10.31 26.54 18.80
C GLU A 300 -9.16 26.68 19.81
N THR A 301 -7.94 26.34 19.40
CA THR A 301 -6.75 26.41 20.25
C THR A 301 -5.59 27.06 19.53
N GLN A 302 -4.95 28.04 20.17
CA GLN A 302 -3.76 28.72 19.64
C GLN A 302 -2.50 28.21 20.36
N THR A 303 -2.08 26.99 20.03
CA THR A 303 -0.83 26.43 20.56
C THR A 303 0.35 26.76 19.64
N PRO A 304 1.60 26.75 20.16
CA PRO A 304 2.78 26.87 19.30
C PRO A 304 2.79 25.75 18.25
N TRP A 305 3.17 26.08 17.02
CA TRP A 305 3.16 25.17 15.86
C TRP A 305 3.81 23.80 16.12
N ILE A 306 4.79 23.74 17.02
CA ILE A 306 5.53 22.51 17.34
C ILE A 306 4.63 21.45 18.01
N VAL A 307 3.62 21.88 18.76
CA VAL A 307 2.72 21.00 19.51
C VAL A 307 1.91 20.10 18.58
N PRO A 308 1.15 20.62 17.60
CA PRO A 308 0.48 19.78 16.61
C PRO A 308 1.47 19.02 15.73
N THR A 309 2.64 19.58 15.41
CA THR A 309 3.64 18.87 14.58
C THR A 309 4.15 17.60 15.25
N ILE A 310 4.37 17.60 16.56
CA ILE A 310 4.82 16.39 17.29
C ILE A 310 3.77 15.29 17.22
N SER A 311 2.47 15.62 17.28
CA SER A 311 1.42 14.62 17.18
C SER A 311 1.43 13.86 15.84
N LEU A 312 1.86 14.51 14.75
CA LEU A 312 2.02 13.89 13.44
C LEU A 312 3.07 12.76 13.44
N VAL A 313 4.03 12.77 14.37
CA VAL A 313 4.98 11.65 14.54
C VAL A 313 4.24 10.37 14.95
N LEU A 314 3.28 10.47 15.89
CA LEU A 314 2.46 9.33 16.31
C LEU A 314 1.58 8.83 15.16
N VAL A 315 1.02 9.75 14.39
CA VAL A 315 0.19 9.42 13.21
C VAL A 315 1.03 8.70 12.16
N GLY A 316 2.21 9.22 11.79
CA GLY A 316 3.08 8.60 10.80
C GLY A 316 3.56 7.19 11.19
N TYR A 317 3.86 7.00 12.47
CA TYR A 317 4.17 5.68 13.02
C TYR A 317 2.99 4.72 12.86
N ALA A 318 1.81 5.14 13.31
CA ALA A 318 0.64 4.28 13.33
C ALA A 318 0.17 3.87 11.94
N LEU A 319 0.21 4.80 10.98
CA LEU A 319 -0.14 4.54 9.58
C LEU A 319 0.78 3.50 8.94
N THR A 320 2.08 3.57 9.26
CA THR A 320 3.08 2.61 8.76
C THR A 320 2.90 1.22 9.39
N GLU A 321 2.62 1.17 10.69
CA GLU A 321 2.36 -0.09 11.40
C GLU A 321 1.07 -0.76 10.91
N MET A 322 -0.01 -0.01 10.73
CA MET A 322 -1.27 -0.54 10.19
C MET A 322 -1.06 -1.18 8.83
N ASP A 323 -0.40 -0.50 7.90
CA ASP A 323 -0.10 -1.07 6.59
C ASP A 323 0.75 -2.35 6.71
N THR A 324 1.91 -2.25 7.36
CA THR A 324 2.88 -3.36 7.36
C THR A 324 2.31 -4.62 8.02
N VAL A 325 1.68 -4.46 9.19
CA VAL A 325 1.18 -5.58 9.98
C VAL A 325 -0.03 -6.22 9.32
N LEU A 326 -0.97 -5.42 8.80
CA LEU A 326 -2.21 -5.94 8.24
C LEU A 326 -2.00 -6.62 6.88
N TYR A 327 -1.13 -6.08 6.01
CA TYR A 327 -0.74 -6.79 4.77
C TYR A 327 -0.01 -8.10 5.07
N GLY A 328 0.87 -8.09 6.07
CA GLY A 328 1.54 -9.32 6.55
C GLY A 328 0.53 -10.35 7.08
N TYR A 329 -0.44 -9.91 7.88
CA TYR A 329 -1.48 -10.79 8.42
C TYR A 329 -2.34 -11.43 7.34
N ILE A 330 -2.79 -10.68 6.32
CA ILE A 330 -3.52 -11.24 5.17
C ILE A 330 -2.68 -12.32 4.47
N SER A 331 -1.41 -12.01 4.21
CA SER A 331 -0.52 -12.90 3.48
C SER A 331 -0.33 -14.23 4.19
N ASP A 332 -0.25 -14.21 5.53
CA ASP A 332 -0.06 -15.41 6.33
C ASP A 332 -1.39 -16.13 6.69
N ALA A 333 -2.52 -15.41 6.74
CA ALA A 333 -3.82 -15.97 7.10
C ALA A 333 -4.53 -16.66 5.93
N TYR A 334 -4.31 -16.18 4.69
CA TYR A 334 -5.01 -16.64 3.49
C TYR A 334 -4.13 -17.35 2.45
N LEU A 335 -2.81 -17.51 2.67
CA LEU A 335 -1.83 -18.26 1.84
C LEU A 335 -2.21 -18.36 0.34
N SER A 336 -2.96 -19.38 -0.07
CA SER A 336 -3.40 -19.62 -1.46
C SER A 336 -4.25 -18.50 -2.08
N TYR A 337 -4.97 -17.73 -1.26
CA TYR A 337 -5.80 -16.60 -1.65
C TYR A 337 -5.20 -15.24 -1.28
N SER A 338 -3.94 -15.20 -0.83
CA SER A 338 -3.21 -13.98 -0.45
C SER A 338 -3.24 -12.91 -1.56
N ALA A 339 -2.94 -13.31 -2.81
CA ALA A 339 -2.94 -12.40 -3.95
C ALA A 339 -4.30 -11.75 -4.21
N SER A 340 -5.39 -12.53 -4.14
CA SER A 340 -6.75 -11.99 -4.33
C SER A 340 -7.22 -11.14 -3.15
N ALA A 341 -6.83 -11.48 -1.92
CA ALA A 341 -7.15 -10.69 -0.73
C ALA A 341 -6.40 -9.35 -0.74
N THR A 342 -5.11 -9.34 -1.10
CA THR A 342 -4.32 -8.12 -1.24
C THR A 342 -4.80 -7.24 -2.39
N ALA A 343 -5.28 -7.83 -3.49
CA ALA A 343 -5.95 -7.11 -4.57
C ALA A 343 -7.23 -6.39 -4.09
N ALA A 344 -8.06 -7.04 -3.26
CA ALA A 344 -9.24 -6.41 -2.69
C ALA A 344 -8.90 -5.21 -1.80
N VAL A 345 -7.86 -5.34 -0.96
CA VAL A 345 -7.34 -4.23 -0.14
C VAL A 345 -6.81 -3.10 -1.02
N ALA A 346 -5.99 -3.41 -2.03
CA ALA A 346 -5.41 -2.44 -2.94
C ALA A 346 -6.50 -1.64 -3.68
N PHE A 347 -7.55 -2.32 -4.15
CA PHE A 347 -8.71 -1.71 -4.79
C PHE A 347 -9.42 -0.73 -3.84
N MET A 348 -9.79 -1.18 -2.63
CA MET A 348 -10.48 -0.34 -1.65
C MET A 348 -9.63 0.85 -1.22
N ARG A 349 -8.32 0.64 -1.10
CA ARG A 349 -7.39 1.69 -0.73
C ARG A 349 -7.31 2.75 -1.82
N ALA A 350 -7.15 2.34 -3.09
CA ALA A 350 -7.12 3.27 -4.20
C ALA A 350 -8.46 4.03 -4.35
N LEU A 351 -9.58 3.32 -4.13
CA LEU A 351 -10.92 3.90 -4.18
C LEU A 351 -11.13 4.98 -3.11
N LEU A 352 -10.86 4.65 -1.84
CA LEU A 352 -11.05 5.59 -0.74
C LEU A 352 -10.01 6.72 -0.78
N SER A 353 -8.74 6.42 -1.08
CA SER A 353 -7.72 7.46 -1.23
C SER A 353 -8.05 8.44 -2.36
N GLY A 354 -8.70 7.96 -3.44
CA GLY A 354 -9.18 8.81 -4.53
C GLY A 354 -10.44 9.61 -4.17
N ALA A 355 -11.34 9.02 -3.38
CA ALA A 355 -12.62 9.62 -3.02
C ALA A 355 -12.50 10.70 -1.93
N PHE A 356 -11.66 10.48 -0.90
CA PHE A 356 -11.58 11.36 0.26
C PHE A 356 -11.18 12.80 -0.09
N PRO A 357 -10.13 13.05 -0.90
CA PRO A 357 -9.76 14.40 -1.31
C PRO A 357 -10.84 15.16 -2.10
N LEU A 358 -11.87 14.50 -2.65
CA LEU A 358 -12.95 15.17 -3.37
C LEU A 358 -13.85 16.00 -2.46
N PHE A 359 -13.96 15.61 -1.18
CA PHE A 359 -14.79 16.28 -0.19
C PHE A 359 -13.98 16.89 0.97
N THR A 360 -12.66 16.70 1.02
CA THR A 360 -11.81 17.20 2.11
C THR A 360 -11.94 18.71 2.30
N THR A 361 -11.78 19.50 1.24
CA THR A 361 -11.86 20.97 1.36
C THR A 361 -13.23 21.42 1.87
N GLN A 362 -14.31 20.86 1.32
CA GLN A 362 -15.68 21.17 1.75
C GLN A 362 -15.97 20.70 3.18
N MET A 363 -15.36 19.60 3.62
CA MET A 363 -15.47 19.09 4.99
C MET A 363 -14.81 20.06 5.97
N PHE A 364 -13.58 20.50 5.69
CA PHE A 364 -12.85 21.44 6.55
C PHE A 364 -13.48 22.84 6.55
N ASP A 365 -13.95 23.33 5.40
CA ASP A 365 -14.60 24.65 5.29
C ASP A 365 -15.93 24.72 6.07
N ARG A 366 -16.69 23.62 6.14
CA ARG A 366 -18.02 23.60 6.79
C ARG A 366 -18.00 23.18 8.24
N LEU A 367 -17.18 22.20 8.61
CA LEU A 367 -17.09 21.70 9.98
C LEU A 367 -16.07 22.47 10.81
N GLY A 368 -15.09 23.12 10.17
CA GLY A 368 -13.91 23.66 10.82
C GLY A 368 -12.85 22.58 11.07
N ASN A 369 -11.60 23.02 11.19
CA ASN A 369 -10.43 22.13 11.31
C ASN A 369 -10.53 21.15 12.50
N ASN A 370 -10.89 21.67 13.68
CA ASN A 370 -10.92 20.89 14.92
C ASN A 370 -11.97 19.77 14.88
N VAL A 371 -13.18 20.07 14.39
CA VAL A 371 -14.27 19.09 14.28
C VAL A 371 -13.98 18.09 13.18
N ALA A 372 -13.51 18.55 12.01
CA ALA A 372 -13.14 17.67 10.89
C ALA A 372 -12.08 16.64 11.32
N MET A 373 -11.04 17.08 12.03
CA MET A 373 -10.01 16.18 12.56
C MET A 373 -10.53 15.28 13.69
N SER A 374 -11.45 15.75 14.52
CA SER A 374 -12.08 14.95 15.58
C SER A 374 -12.91 13.80 15.01
N VAL A 375 -13.57 13.98 13.85
CA VAL A 375 -14.26 12.88 13.15
C VAL A 375 -13.28 11.79 12.75
N LEU A 376 -12.11 12.15 12.20
CA LEU A 376 -11.06 11.19 11.84
C LEU A 376 -10.49 10.50 13.10
N ALA A 377 -10.31 11.26 14.18
CA ALA A 377 -9.84 10.72 15.46
C ALA A 377 -10.83 9.73 16.09
N ALA A 378 -12.14 9.98 15.97
CA ALA A 378 -13.18 9.06 16.42
C ALA A 378 -13.14 7.74 15.64
N VAL A 379 -12.95 7.78 14.31
CA VAL A 379 -12.77 6.58 13.48
C VAL A 379 -11.50 5.82 13.89
N ALA A 380 -10.39 6.51 14.10
CA ALA A 380 -9.17 5.89 14.61
C ALA A 380 -9.34 5.28 16.01
N THR A 381 -10.19 5.86 16.85
CA THR A 381 -10.52 5.30 18.16
C THR A 381 -11.29 3.98 18.03
N ALA A 382 -12.19 3.87 17.06
CA ALA A 382 -12.88 2.61 16.77
C ALA A 382 -11.91 1.51 16.32
N PHE A 383 -10.84 1.86 15.60
CA PHE A 383 -9.81 0.92 15.19
C PHE A 383 -9.05 0.28 16.36
N CYS A 384 -9.02 0.91 17.53
CA CYS A 384 -8.41 0.33 18.74
C CYS A 384 -9.08 -0.99 19.18
N ILE A 385 -10.33 -1.23 18.79
CA ILE A 385 -11.07 -2.45 19.14
C ILE A 385 -10.58 -3.65 18.33
N VAL A 386 -10.06 -3.44 17.12
CA VAL A 386 -9.68 -4.52 16.20
C VAL A 386 -8.52 -5.38 16.70
N PRO A 387 -7.37 -4.82 17.14
CA PRO A 387 -6.25 -5.65 17.61
C PRO A 387 -6.61 -6.65 18.72
N PRO A 388 -7.29 -6.28 19.83
CA PRO A 388 -7.66 -7.26 20.84
C PRO A 388 -8.63 -8.32 20.28
N VAL A 389 -9.56 -7.94 19.41
CA VAL A 389 -10.48 -8.91 18.78
C VAL A 389 -9.70 -9.92 17.94
N PHE A 390 -8.73 -9.48 17.14
CA PHE A 390 -7.96 -10.39 16.28
C PHE A 390 -6.94 -11.21 17.06
N ILE A 391 -6.32 -10.66 18.11
CA ILE A 391 -5.37 -11.39 18.96
C ILE A 391 -6.07 -12.53 19.72
N PHE A 392 -7.25 -12.28 20.30
CA PHE A 392 -7.95 -13.28 21.11
C PHE A 392 -8.89 -14.19 20.31
N TYR A 393 -9.54 -13.66 19.27
CA TYR A 393 -10.56 -14.40 18.52
C TYR A 393 -10.17 -14.69 17.06
N GLY A 394 -9.04 -14.18 16.56
CA GLY A 394 -8.64 -14.31 15.15
C GLY A 394 -8.56 -15.76 14.67
N GLU A 395 -8.00 -16.66 15.49
CA GLU A 395 -7.95 -18.09 15.16
C GLU A 395 -9.36 -18.69 15.01
N ARG A 396 -10.30 -18.34 15.90
CA ARG A 396 -11.68 -18.83 15.83
C ARG A 396 -12.40 -18.30 14.60
N ILE A 397 -12.18 -17.03 14.25
CA ILE A 397 -12.77 -16.39 13.06
C ILE A 397 -12.21 -17.06 11.79
N ARG A 398 -10.90 -17.33 11.73
CA ARG A 398 -10.25 -18.01 10.59
C ARG A 398 -10.72 -19.46 10.42
N ARG A 399 -10.92 -20.21 11.50
CA ARG A 399 -11.46 -21.59 11.43
C ARG A 399 -12.88 -21.63 10.85
N ALA A 400 -13.67 -20.59 11.09
CA ALA A 400 -15.03 -20.48 10.54
C ALA A 400 -15.08 -20.04 9.07
N SER A 401 -13.98 -19.46 8.56
CA SER A 401 -13.85 -18.98 7.19
C SER A 401 -13.69 -20.13 6.20
N LYS A 402 -14.44 -20.09 5.08
CA LYS A 402 -14.31 -21.08 4.01
C LYS A 402 -12.98 -20.95 3.26
N PHE A 403 -12.43 -19.73 3.19
CA PHE A 403 -11.22 -19.41 2.43
C PHE A 403 -9.95 -19.56 3.27
N ALA A 404 -9.99 -19.26 4.57
CA ALA A 404 -8.83 -19.37 5.46
C ALA A 404 -8.69 -20.75 6.11
N ARG A 405 -9.72 -21.61 6.04
CA ARG A 405 -9.69 -22.95 6.65
C ARG A 405 -8.60 -23.86 6.08
N TYR A 406 -8.41 -23.87 4.76
CA TYR A 406 -7.33 -24.64 4.13
C TYR A 406 -5.94 -24.16 4.60
N SER A 407 -5.74 -22.84 4.71
CA SER A 407 -4.52 -22.24 5.24
C SER A 407 -4.28 -22.61 6.71
N TRP A 408 -5.35 -22.75 7.48
CA TRP A 408 -5.30 -23.20 8.86
C TRP A 408 -4.96 -24.70 8.97
N GLU A 409 -5.57 -25.55 8.14
CA GLU A 409 -5.29 -27.01 8.08
C GLU A 409 -3.80 -27.28 7.77
N ILE A 410 -3.22 -26.59 6.78
CA ILE A 410 -1.78 -26.68 6.48
C ILE A 410 -0.92 -26.23 7.67
N GLN A 411 -1.30 -25.14 8.35
CA GLN A 411 -0.56 -24.66 9.53
C GLN A 411 -0.61 -25.66 10.69
N GLU A 412 -1.71 -26.40 10.84
CA GLU A 412 -1.86 -27.45 11.84
C GLU A 412 -1.01 -28.68 11.49
N GLU A 413 -1.00 -29.11 10.23
CA GLU A 413 -0.18 -30.23 9.75
C GLU A 413 1.32 -29.93 9.90
N LEU A 414 1.79 -28.76 9.46
CA LEU A 414 3.18 -28.31 9.65
C LEU A 414 3.56 -28.11 11.12
N GLY A 415 2.58 -27.86 11.98
CA GLY A 415 2.77 -27.79 13.43
C GLY A 415 3.01 -29.18 14.04
N LYS A 416 2.27 -30.20 13.57
CA LYS A 416 2.37 -31.60 14.03
C LYS A 416 3.63 -32.29 13.55
N GLU A 417 4.05 -32.07 12.30
CA GLU A 417 5.29 -32.67 11.76
C GLU A 417 6.57 -32.28 12.54
N LYS A 418 6.55 -31.22 13.35
CA LYS A 418 7.67 -30.82 14.20
C LYS A 418 7.66 -31.42 15.61
N GLU A 419 6.54 -32.00 16.04
CA GLU A 419 6.45 -32.72 17.32
C GLU A 419 6.84 -34.21 17.19
N ASP A 420 6.89 -34.73 15.96
CA ASP A 420 7.22 -36.13 15.65
C ASP A 420 8.72 -36.41 15.38
N TRP A 421 9.61 -35.45 15.64
CA TRP A 421 11.08 -35.62 15.66
C TRP A 421 11.63 -35.28 17.04
#